data_AF-A0AAW9J0Z2-F1
#
_entry.id   AF-A0AAW9J0Z2-F1
#
_cell.length_a   1.000
_cell.length_b   1.000
_cell.length_c   1.000
_cell.angle_alpha   90.00
_cell.angle_beta   90.00
_cell.angle_gamma   90.00
#
_symmetry.space_group_name_H-M   'P 1'
#
loop_
_entity.id
_entity.type
_entity.pdbx_description
1 polymer ?
#
loop_
_entity_poly.entity_id
_entity_poly.type
_entity_poly.pdbx_seq_one_letter_code
_entity_poly.pdbx_strand_id
1 'polypeptide(L)'
;LPNGYEALEDIEFIDSILLESPFITYPKKNTRSGMFTEIDHNPLSYASLNKDHWFCYPAKVGELIAFIYFHRDFMQHGITLCNLFELARCEEYRGRKPDLVYVFGATDDENEDKTVFYDDKENDIMLGYVNHSVNIDYFGYMKKMTLTLH
;
A
#
# COMPACT_ATOMS: atom_id res chain seq x y z
N LEU A 1 11.29 -11.02 -1.44
CA LEU A 1 10.89 -10.26 -0.22
C LEU A 1 11.39 -11.05 1.00
N PRO A 2 11.31 -10.56 2.26
CA PRO A 2 11.60 -11.43 3.41
C PRO A 2 10.49 -12.47 3.67
N ASN A 3 10.76 -13.42 4.57
CA ASN A 3 9.78 -14.45 4.96
C ASN A 3 8.51 -13.79 5.55
N GLY A 4 7.33 -14.31 5.20
CA GLY A 4 6.03 -13.76 5.60
C GLY A 4 5.44 -12.74 4.62
N TYR A 5 6.13 -12.44 3.51
CA TYR A 5 5.67 -11.52 2.44
C TYR A 5 5.53 -12.22 1.08
N GLU A 6 5.52 -13.54 1.06
CA GLU A 6 5.44 -14.37 -0.16
C GLU A 6 4.18 -14.08 -0.96
N ALA A 7 3.10 -13.69 -0.29
CA ALA A 7 1.83 -13.30 -0.90
C ALA A 7 1.96 -12.09 -1.86
N LEU A 8 3.00 -11.28 -1.69
CA LEU A 8 3.29 -10.09 -2.49
C LEU A 8 4.36 -10.32 -3.56
N GLU A 9 4.97 -11.51 -3.60
CA GLU A 9 5.94 -11.85 -4.65
C GLU A 9 5.26 -11.90 -6.03
N ASP A 10 6.02 -11.62 -7.08
CA ASP A 10 5.58 -11.56 -8.48
C ASP A 10 4.53 -10.47 -8.80
N ILE A 11 4.17 -9.59 -7.85
CA ILE A 11 3.38 -8.40 -8.18
C ILE A 11 4.26 -7.40 -8.91
N GLU A 12 3.76 -6.88 -10.03
CA GLU A 12 4.48 -5.95 -10.89
C GLU A 12 4.69 -4.58 -10.23
N PHE A 13 5.90 -4.04 -10.40
CA PHE A 13 6.28 -2.73 -9.90
C PHE A 13 6.07 -1.68 -10.99
N ILE A 14 5.49 -0.55 -10.58
CA ILE A 14 5.37 0.62 -11.45
C ILE A 14 6.76 1.24 -11.60
N ASP A 15 7.24 1.32 -12.84
CA ASP A 15 8.56 1.83 -13.19
C ASP A 15 8.53 3.29 -13.69
N SER A 16 7.40 3.73 -14.22
CA SER A 16 7.21 5.04 -14.85
C SER A 16 5.75 5.45 -14.83
N ILE A 17 5.53 6.76 -14.65
CA ILE A 17 4.20 7.37 -14.68
C ILE A 17 4.23 8.54 -15.65
N LEU A 18 3.32 8.51 -16.63
CA LEU A 18 3.08 9.61 -17.55
C LEU A 18 1.70 10.20 -17.24
N LEU A 19 1.67 11.47 -16.82
CA LEU A 19 0.43 12.19 -16.55
C LEU A 19 0.22 13.30 -17.57
N GLU A 20 -0.90 13.23 -18.30
CA GLU A 20 -1.38 14.34 -19.11
C GLU A 20 -2.34 15.20 -18.28
N SER A 21 -2.09 16.51 -18.27
CA SER A 21 -2.88 17.45 -17.48
C SER A 21 -4.09 18.01 -18.25
N PRO A 22 -5.23 18.28 -17.58
CA PRO A 22 -5.45 18.12 -16.14
C PRO A 22 -5.94 16.71 -15.76
N PHE A 23 -5.27 16.07 -14.80
CA PHE A 23 -5.74 14.84 -14.16
C PHE A 23 -6.61 15.19 -12.95
N ILE A 24 -7.91 14.89 -13.01
CA ILE A 24 -8.87 15.16 -11.94
C ILE A 24 -9.59 13.86 -11.58
N THR A 25 -9.44 13.41 -10.34
CA THR A 25 -10.13 12.23 -9.81
C THR A 25 -11.22 12.63 -8.83
N TYR A 26 -12.36 11.96 -8.89
CA TYR A 26 -13.48 12.16 -7.97
C TYR A 26 -13.64 10.91 -7.09
N PRO A 27 -13.00 10.86 -5.90
CA PRO A 27 -13.17 9.74 -4.99
C PRO A 27 -14.62 9.65 -4.50
N LYS A 28 -15.11 8.44 -4.21
CA LYS A 28 -16.48 8.26 -3.68
C LYS A 28 -16.66 8.82 -2.28
N LYS A 29 -15.58 8.99 -1.51
CA LYS A 29 -15.57 9.61 -0.18
C LYS A 29 -14.50 10.69 -0.06
N ASN A 30 -14.67 11.60 0.90
CA ASN A 30 -13.78 12.74 1.16
C ASN A 30 -13.28 12.83 2.62
N THR A 31 -13.66 11.88 3.49
CA THR A 31 -13.23 11.82 4.89
C THR A 31 -12.81 10.40 5.28
N ARG A 32 -11.84 10.29 6.18
CA ARG A 32 -11.39 9.01 6.76
C ARG A 32 -12.30 8.67 7.94
N SER A 33 -12.86 7.47 7.95
CA SER A 33 -13.53 6.88 9.12
C SER A 33 -12.63 5.85 9.79
N GLY A 34 -12.38 5.97 11.09
CA GLY A 34 -11.58 5.00 11.85
C GLY A 34 -10.15 5.44 12.21
N MET A 35 -9.57 4.71 13.16
CA MET A 35 -8.19 4.83 13.62
C MET A 35 -7.40 3.62 13.14
N PHE A 36 -6.08 3.81 12.95
CA PHE A 36 -5.20 2.69 12.67
C PHE A 36 -4.95 1.92 13.96
N THR A 37 -5.21 0.63 13.94
CA THR A 37 -5.04 -0.25 15.10
C THR A 37 -3.80 -1.10 14.93
N GLU A 38 -2.96 -1.15 15.95
CA GLU A 38 -1.81 -2.07 15.97
C GLU A 38 -2.30 -3.50 16.17
N ILE A 39 -1.74 -4.44 15.42
CA ILE A 39 -1.94 -5.87 15.60
C ILE A 39 -0.60 -6.55 15.88
N ASP A 40 -0.64 -7.77 16.43
CA ASP A 40 0.52 -8.54 16.88
C ASP A 40 0.92 -9.68 15.92
N HIS A 41 0.22 -9.80 14.80
CA HIS A 41 0.44 -10.84 13.80
C HIS A 41 0.43 -10.24 12.38
N ASN A 42 1.13 -10.89 11.46
CA ASN A 42 1.24 -10.43 10.09
C ASN A 42 -0.13 -10.57 9.35
N PRO A 43 -0.73 -9.45 8.89
CA PRO A 43 -2.04 -9.45 8.25
C PRO A 43 -2.06 -10.13 6.87
N LEU A 44 -0.89 -10.36 6.26
CA LEU A 44 -0.78 -11.08 4.99
C LEU A 44 -1.15 -12.57 5.13
N SER A 45 -1.13 -13.11 6.34
CA SER A 45 -1.48 -14.53 6.61
C SER A 45 -2.93 -14.88 6.26
N TYR A 46 -3.84 -13.90 6.25
CA TYR A 46 -5.24 -14.05 5.90
C TYR A 46 -5.66 -13.19 4.69
N ALA A 47 -4.70 -12.56 4.01
CA ALA A 47 -4.96 -11.74 2.84
C ALA A 47 -5.16 -12.61 1.60
N SER A 48 -6.25 -12.41 0.88
CA SER A 48 -6.49 -12.99 -0.43
C SER A 48 -6.15 -11.97 -1.52
N LEU A 49 -5.12 -12.29 -2.32
CA LEU A 49 -4.55 -11.42 -3.33
C LEU A 49 -4.49 -12.16 -4.67
N ASN A 50 -5.22 -11.70 -5.67
CA ASN A 50 -5.03 -12.15 -7.06
C ASN A 50 -3.95 -11.29 -7.72
N LYS A 51 -2.72 -11.80 -7.79
CA LYS A 51 -1.53 -11.04 -8.26
C LYS A 51 -1.74 -10.26 -9.57
N ASP A 52 -2.51 -10.81 -10.52
CA ASP A 52 -2.80 -10.17 -11.82
C ASP A 52 -3.60 -8.85 -11.69
N HIS A 53 -4.20 -8.60 -10.54
CA HIS A 53 -4.99 -7.42 -10.25
C HIS A 53 -4.28 -6.42 -9.33
N TRP A 54 -3.02 -6.65 -8.99
CA TRP A 54 -2.27 -5.84 -8.04
C TRP A 54 -1.09 -5.15 -8.71
N PHE A 55 -0.74 -3.99 -8.16
CA PHE A 55 0.41 -3.21 -8.58
C PHE A 55 1.16 -2.72 -7.36
N CYS A 56 2.48 -2.61 -7.47
CA CYS A 56 3.31 -1.99 -6.46
C CYS A 56 3.77 -0.60 -6.94
N TYR A 57 3.46 0.44 -6.17
CA TYR A 57 4.10 1.75 -6.28
C TYR A 57 5.30 1.80 -5.33
N PRO A 58 6.54 1.72 -5.82
CA PRO A 58 7.72 1.94 -5.00
C PRO A 58 7.89 3.44 -4.71
N ALA A 59 7.65 3.86 -3.48
CA ALA A 59 7.72 5.26 -3.05
C ALA A 59 8.99 5.54 -2.24
N LYS A 60 9.57 6.72 -2.45
CA LYS A 60 10.53 7.33 -1.51
C LYS A 60 9.76 8.21 -0.54
N VAL A 61 9.82 7.86 0.74
CA VAL A 61 9.12 8.55 1.82
C VAL A 61 10.17 9.07 2.79
N GLY A 62 10.62 10.32 2.57
CA GLY A 62 11.83 10.82 3.22
C GLY A 62 13.04 10.00 2.80
N GLU A 63 13.77 9.44 3.77
CA GLU A 63 14.92 8.55 3.55
C GLU A 63 14.53 7.06 3.39
N LEU A 64 13.24 6.73 3.58
CA LEU A 64 12.75 5.35 3.58
C LEU A 64 12.22 4.93 2.21
N ILE A 65 12.34 3.64 1.91
CA ILE A 65 11.74 2.99 0.74
C ILE A 65 10.46 2.27 1.17
N ALA A 66 9.33 2.70 0.61
CA ALA A 66 8.03 2.11 0.84
C ALA A 66 7.51 1.37 -0.39
N PHE A 67 7.09 0.12 -0.23
CA PHE A 67 6.38 -0.64 -1.25
C PHE A 67 4.89 -0.56 -0.98
N ILE A 68 4.18 0.20 -1.81
CA ILE A 68 2.74 0.42 -1.68
C ILE A 68 2.02 -0.45 -2.71
N TYR A 69 1.50 -1.58 -2.24
CA TYR A 69 0.68 -2.50 -3.02
C TYR A 69 -0.77 -2.07 -2.99
N PHE A 70 -1.42 -2.01 -4.15
CA PHE A 70 -2.85 -1.71 -4.24
C PHE A 70 -3.55 -2.52 -5.31
N HIS A 71 -4.82 -2.83 -5.06
CA HIS A 71 -5.69 -3.48 -6.04
C HIS A 71 -6.04 -2.52 -7.18
N ARG A 72 -6.21 -3.04 -8.40
CA ARG A 72 -6.57 -2.29 -9.63
C ARG A 72 -7.78 -1.38 -9.50
N ASP A 73 -8.73 -1.72 -8.64
CA ASP A 73 -9.92 -0.88 -8.37
C ASP A 73 -9.54 0.48 -7.77
N PHE A 74 -8.39 0.55 -7.10
CA PHE A 74 -7.85 1.73 -6.47
C PHE A 74 -6.71 2.36 -7.27
N MET A 75 -6.57 2.03 -8.56
CA MET A 75 -5.54 2.58 -9.45
C MET A 75 -5.52 4.13 -9.45
N GLN A 76 -6.69 4.76 -9.40
CA GLN A 76 -6.76 6.23 -9.31
C GLN A 76 -6.03 6.79 -8.08
N HIS A 77 -6.10 6.08 -6.94
CA HIS A 77 -5.43 6.47 -5.70
C HIS A 77 -3.94 6.17 -5.77
N GLY A 78 -3.58 4.99 -6.30
CA GLY A 78 -2.19 4.59 -6.52
C GLY A 78 -1.44 5.59 -7.40
N ILE A 79 -2.02 6.01 -8.53
CA ILE A 79 -1.42 7.02 -9.42
C ILE A 79 -1.30 8.37 -8.70
N THR A 80 -2.29 8.76 -7.90
CA THR A 80 -2.27 10.05 -7.19
C THR A 80 -1.10 10.15 -6.19
N LEU A 81 -0.51 9.03 -5.75
CA LEU A 81 0.68 9.02 -4.90
C LEU A 81 1.88 9.71 -5.55
N CYS A 82 1.98 9.74 -6.89
CA CYS A 82 3.10 10.37 -7.59
C CYS A 82 3.15 11.90 -7.41
N ASN A 83 2.04 12.52 -7.01
CA ASN A 83 2.02 13.94 -6.65
C ASN A 83 2.57 14.21 -5.23
N LEU A 84 2.70 13.17 -4.41
CA LEU A 84 3.11 13.28 -3.00
C LEU A 84 4.49 12.68 -2.74
N PHE A 85 4.79 11.55 -3.38
CA PHE A 85 6.00 10.78 -3.14
C PHE A 85 6.72 10.55 -4.45
N GLU A 86 8.04 10.72 -4.42
CA GLU A 86 8.89 10.38 -5.56
C GLU A 86 8.85 8.86 -5.80
N LEU A 87 8.71 8.46 -7.06
CA LEU A 87 8.80 7.06 -7.45
C LEU A 87 10.26 6.61 -7.29
N ALA A 88 10.50 5.57 -6.48
CA ALA A 88 11.83 5.01 -6.31
C ALA A 88 12.27 4.28 -7.58
N ARG A 89 13.53 4.44 -7.96
CA ARG A 89 14.13 3.76 -9.11
C ARG A 89 14.52 2.34 -8.74
N CYS A 90 14.49 1.44 -9.72
CA CYS A 90 14.85 0.02 -9.52
C CYS A 90 16.22 -0.14 -8.83
N GLU A 91 17.20 0.68 -9.16
CA GLU A 91 18.54 0.66 -8.55
C GLU A 91 18.53 0.96 -7.04
N GLU A 92 17.54 1.70 -6.55
CA GLU A 92 17.44 2.11 -5.14
C GLU A 92 16.90 0.98 -4.26
N TYR A 93 16.08 0.07 -4.81
CA TYR A 93 15.39 -0.97 -4.04
C TYR A 93 15.70 -2.41 -4.46
N ARG A 94 16.30 -2.63 -5.64
CA ARG A 94 16.62 -3.99 -6.11
C ARG A 94 17.68 -4.63 -5.23
N GLY A 95 17.38 -5.82 -4.72
CA GLY A 95 18.27 -6.56 -3.81
C GLY A 95 18.33 -5.98 -2.39
N ARG A 96 17.45 -5.03 -2.07
CA ARG A 96 17.28 -4.47 -0.73
C ARG A 96 15.88 -4.79 -0.21
N LYS A 97 15.75 -4.90 1.10
CA LYS A 97 14.43 -4.94 1.74
C LYS A 97 13.84 -3.52 1.76
N PRO A 98 12.52 -3.36 1.61
CA PRO A 98 11.86 -2.09 1.90
C PRO A 98 11.88 -1.83 3.41
N ASP A 99 11.76 -0.58 3.81
CA ASP A 99 11.53 -0.19 5.21
C ASP A 99 10.03 -0.30 5.56
N LEU A 100 9.18 -0.08 4.56
CA LEU A 100 7.73 0.03 4.71
C LEU A 100 7.04 -0.82 3.67
N VAL A 101 6.02 -1.58 4.09
CA VAL A 101 5.10 -2.26 3.17
C VAL A 101 3.70 -1.78 3.48
N TYR A 102 2.94 -1.45 2.44
CA TYR A 102 1.54 -1.06 2.62
C TYR A 102 0.67 -1.79 1.62
N VAL A 103 -0.32 -2.53 2.09
CA VAL A 103 -1.28 -3.28 1.27
C VAL A 103 -2.64 -2.63 1.37
N PHE A 104 -3.16 -2.16 0.23
CA PHE A 104 -4.41 -1.41 0.14
C PHE A 104 -5.42 -2.07 -0.79
N GLY A 105 -6.53 -2.52 -0.21
CA GLY A 105 -7.63 -3.14 -0.96
C GLY A 105 -7.56 -4.66 -1.04
N ALA A 106 -6.96 -5.31 -0.04
CA ALA A 106 -6.91 -6.77 0.05
C ALA A 106 -8.26 -7.33 0.47
N THR A 107 -8.69 -8.44 -0.11
CA THR A 107 -9.89 -9.14 0.37
C THR A 107 -9.51 -10.10 1.48
N ASP A 108 -10.30 -10.17 2.53
CA ASP A 108 -10.19 -11.16 3.59
C ASP A 108 -11.57 -11.75 3.91
N ASP A 109 -11.60 -12.79 4.72
CA ASP A 109 -12.83 -13.52 5.08
C ASP A 109 -13.74 -12.74 6.04
N GLU A 110 -13.36 -11.53 6.44
CA GLU A 110 -14.10 -10.71 7.39
C GLU A 110 -14.92 -9.63 6.69
N ASN A 111 -16.15 -9.40 7.17
CA ASN A 111 -17.07 -8.40 6.62
C ASN A 111 -16.90 -7.00 7.25
N GLU A 112 -15.87 -6.79 8.06
CA GLU A 112 -15.61 -5.53 8.77
C GLU A 112 -14.48 -4.72 8.12
N ASP A 113 -14.60 -3.39 8.15
CA ASP A 113 -13.58 -2.49 7.64
C ASP A 113 -12.31 -2.60 8.51
N LYS A 114 -11.20 -3.09 7.94
CA LYS A 114 -9.91 -3.23 8.61
C LYS A 114 -8.93 -2.15 8.16
N THR A 115 -8.40 -1.44 9.15
CA THR A 115 -7.29 -0.49 8.96
C THR A 115 -6.28 -0.70 10.06
N VAL A 116 -5.28 -1.54 9.79
CA VAL A 116 -4.34 -2.04 10.81
C VAL A 116 -2.90 -1.82 10.39
N PHE A 117 -1.99 -1.86 11.37
CA PHE A 117 -0.56 -1.88 11.14
C PHE A 117 0.13 -2.91 12.04
N TYR A 118 1.25 -3.44 11.57
CA TYR A 118 2.04 -4.47 12.21
C TYR A 118 3.52 -4.07 12.16
N ASP A 119 4.16 -4.00 13.34
CA ASP A 119 5.59 -3.78 13.48
C ASP A 119 6.33 -5.13 13.39
N ASP A 120 6.78 -5.47 12.19
CA ASP A 120 7.54 -6.69 11.93
C ASP A 120 8.99 -6.51 12.36
N LYS A 121 9.25 -6.76 13.64
CA LYS A 121 10.58 -6.66 14.26
C LYS A 121 11.57 -7.70 13.74
N GLU A 122 11.09 -8.82 13.20
CA GLU A 122 11.97 -9.88 12.69
C GLU A 122 12.60 -9.46 11.37
N ASN A 123 11.80 -8.85 10.49
CA ASN A 123 12.26 -8.37 9.20
C ASN A 123 12.66 -6.88 9.22
N ASP A 124 12.37 -6.18 10.32
CA ASP A 124 12.55 -4.73 10.51
C ASP A 124 11.84 -3.98 9.36
N ILE A 125 10.52 -4.24 9.28
CA ILE A 125 9.58 -3.68 8.31
C ILE A 125 8.33 -3.22 9.05
N MET A 126 7.86 -2.01 8.73
CA MET A 126 6.57 -1.54 9.20
C MET A 126 5.49 -1.83 8.13
N LEU A 127 4.51 -2.68 8.46
CA LEU A 127 3.50 -3.18 7.54
C LEU A 127 2.12 -2.58 7.83
N GLY A 128 1.59 -1.79 6.89
CA GLY A 128 0.19 -1.36 6.91
C GLY A 128 -0.70 -2.28 6.09
N TYR A 129 -1.92 -2.52 6.57
CA TYR A 129 -2.92 -3.31 5.86
C TYR A 129 -4.29 -2.66 5.93
N VAL A 130 -4.93 -2.56 4.78
CA VAL A 130 -6.28 -2.05 4.63
C VAL A 130 -7.05 -2.97 3.68
N ASN A 131 -8.19 -3.49 4.14
CA ASN A 131 -8.98 -4.40 3.33
C ASN A 131 -9.86 -3.68 2.30
N HIS A 132 -10.36 -4.43 1.33
CA HIS A 132 -11.23 -3.94 0.27
C HIS A 132 -12.62 -3.69 0.86
N SER A 133 -13.03 -2.43 0.88
CA SER A 133 -14.38 -2.06 1.24
C SER A 133 -14.84 -0.86 0.43
N VAL A 134 -16.13 -0.85 0.08
CA VAL A 134 -16.80 0.32 -0.52
C VAL A 134 -16.66 1.54 0.40
N ASN A 135 -16.48 1.33 1.70
CA ASN A 135 -16.28 2.40 2.66
C ASN A 135 -14.88 3.02 2.66
N ILE A 136 -13.90 2.35 2.07
CA ILE A 136 -12.47 2.65 2.15
C ILE A 136 -11.95 3.35 0.85
N ASP A 137 -12.84 3.63 -0.10
CA ASP A 137 -12.57 4.37 -1.35
C ASP A 137 -12.31 5.88 -1.12
N TYR A 138 -11.28 6.18 -0.34
CA TYR A 138 -10.79 7.51 -0.01
C TYR A 138 -9.26 7.55 -0.02
N PHE A 139 -8.70 8.34 -0.94
CA PHE A 139 -7.25 8.56 -1.08
C PHE A 139 -6.54 8.89 0.24
N GLY A 140 -7.23 9.55 1.18
CA GLY A 140 -6.64 9.92 2.46
C GLY A 140 -6.20 8.75 3.33
N TYR A 141 -6.69 7.52 3.10
CA TYR A 141 -6.14 6.33 3.75
C TYR A 141 -4.71 6.07 3.29
N MET A 142 -4.44 6.13 1.98
CA MET A 142 -3.08 5.90 1.47
C MET A 142 -2.11 6.97 1.97
N LYS A 143 -2.46 8.26 1.84
CA LYS A 143 -1.59 9.34 2.32
C LYS A 143 -1.29 9.25 3.82
N LYS A 144 -2.33 9.10 4.66
CA LYS A 144 -2.12 9.10 6.11
C LYS A 144 -1.40 7.84 6.58
N MET A 145 -1.70 6.67 6.00
CA MET A 145 -1.04 5.43 6.41
C MET A 145 0.45 5.49 6.06
N THR A 146 0.81 5.86 4.83
CA THR A 146 2.22 6.00 4.45
C THR A 146 3.00 6.94 5.37
N LEU A 147 2.39 8.04 5.83
CA LEU A 147 3.00 8.96 6.80
C LEU A 147 2.96 8.48 8.26
N THR A 148 2.09 7.52 8.60
CA THR A 148 2.01 6.95 9.95
C THR A 148 3.04 5.84 10.12
N LEU A 149 3.38 5.14 9.03
CA LEU A 149 4.36 4.08 9.02
C LEU A 149 5.81 4.62 8.96
N HIS A 150 6.03 5.79 8.34
CA HIS A 150 7.31 6.52 8.35
C HIS A 150 7.59 7.16 9.72
#